data_AF-A0A7C1P0A6-F1
#
_entry.id   AF-A0A7C1P0A6-F1
#
_cell.length_a   1.000
_cell.length_b   1.000
_cell.length_c   1.000
_cell.angle_alpha   90.00
_cell.angle_beta   90.00
_cell.angle_gamma   90.00
#
_symmetry.space_group_name_H-M   'P 1'
#
loop_
_entity.id
_entity.type
_entity.pdbx_description
1 polymer ?
#
loop_
_entity_poly.entity_id
_entity_poly.type
_entity_poly.pdbx_seq_one_letter_code
_entity_poly.pdbx_strand_id
1 'polypeptide(L)'
;RAVGRLGHLGDPQAAYRTDSVLYQEFLVRARMRRVSGPPMPMGEFRRRVAVARAGVDEETAASEGWQTALSLSVRVSDDLQGVFLLLAKAALRNEECPSDQRIARAYGTHSARRARRLLGYFEEQGLVVVHTDFSGKRIVAFPDLEAETQPGDPNQVDAEEQTPSAAE
;
A
#
# COMPACT_ATOMS: atom_id res chain seq x y z
N ARG A 1 -11.00 -13.52 -13.76
CA ARG A 1 -11.57 -12.23 -14.25
C ARG A 1 -12.29 -11.45 -13.12
N ALA A 2 -11.56 -10.98 -12.10
CA ALA A 2 -12.14 -10.17 -11.00
C ALA A 2 -11.44 -8.81 -10.81
N VAL A 3 -10.35 -8.55 -11.53
CA VAL A 3 -9.49 -7.36 -11.38
C VAL A 3 -10.08 -6.12 -12.09
N GLY A 4 -10.91 -6.29 -13.13
CA GLY A 4 -11.49 -5.18 -13.90
C GLY A 4 -12.60 -4.37 -13.21
N ARG A 5 -12.95 -4.64 -11.93
CA ARG A 5 -14.09 -3.99 -11.24
C ARG A 5 -13.72 -2.78 -10.35
N LEU A 6 -12.44 -2.41 -10.28
CA LEU A 6 -11.92 -1.34 -9.41
C LEU A 6 -11.45 -0.08 -10.15
N GLY A 7 -11.92 0.16 -11.38
CA GLY A 7 -11.45 1.26 -12.26
C GLY A 7 -11.63 2.71 -11.76
N HIS A 8 -11.96 2.92 -10.48
CA HIS A 8 -11.98 4.25 -9.83
C HIS A 8 -10.73 4.53 -8.98
N LEU A 9 -9.89 3.51 -8.72
CA LEU A 9 -8.72 3.64 -7.83
C LEU A 9 -7.52 4.32 -8.50
N GLY A 10 -7.58 4.63 -9.80
CA GLY A 10 -6.53 5.32 -10.54
C GLY A 10 -6.62 6.86 -10.52
N ASP A 11 -7.58 7.43 -9.79
CA ASP A 11 -7.66 8.89 -9.56
C ASP A 11 -6.60 9.30 -8.51
N PRO A 12 -5.68 10.25 -8.80
CA PRO A 12 -4.70 10.75 -7.84
C PRO A 12 -5.35 11.25 -6.53
N GLN A 13 -6.57 11.79 -6.59
CA GLN A 13 -7.32 12.21 -5.40
C GLN A 13 -7.89 11.03 -4.60
N ALA A 14 -8.05 9.85 -5.21
CA ALA A 14 -8.50 8.63 -4.52
C ALA A 14 -7.44 8.04 -3.58
N ALA A 15 -6.17 8.47 -3.68
CA ALA A 15 -5.12 8.09 -2.74
C ALA A 15 -5.40 8.61 -1.32
N TYR A 16 -6.07 9.77 -1.19
CA TYR A 16 -6.38 10.41 0.10
C TYR A 16 -7.80 10.16 0.60
N ARG A 17 -8.66 9.51 -0.19
CA ARG A 17 -10.02 9.17 0.23
C ARG A 17 -9.96 8.03 1.26
N THR A 18 -10.70 8.19 2.35
CA THR A 18 -10.81 7.16 3.39
C THR A 18 -11.48 5.90 2.82
N ASP A 19 -11.15 4.74 3.38
CA ASP A 19 -11.76 3.46 3.00
C ASP A 19 -13.30 3.51 3.08
N SER A 20 -13.83 4.26 4.05
CA SER A 20 -15.28 4.44 4.19
C SER A 20 -15.91 5.13 2.99
N VAL A 21 -15.29 6.19 2.45
CA VAL A 21 -15.77 6.91 1.26
C VAL A 21 -15.70 6.00 0.03
N LEU A 22 -14.55 5.35 -0.17
CA LEU A 22 -14.37 4.42 -1.30
C LEU A 22 -15.34 3.25 -1.25
N TYR A 23 -15.64 2.73 -0.06
CA TYR A 23 -16.60 1.65 0.13
C TYR A 23 -18.03 2.09 -0.19
N GLN A 24 -18.44 3.29 0.22
CA GLN A 24 -19.76 3.83 -0.14
C GLN A 24 -19.90 4.01 -1.65
N GLU A 25 -18.90 4.59 -2.31
CA GLU A 25 -18.88 4.73 -3.77
C GLU A 25 -18.93 3.36 -4.49
N PHE A 26 -18.19 2.38 -3.98
CA PHE A 26 -18.23 1.00 -4.47
C PHE A 26 -19.64 0.39 -4.37
N LEU A 27 -20.30 0.53 -3.21
CA LEU A 27 -21.66 0.01 -3.01
C LEU A 27 -22.68 0.68 -3.94
N VAL A 28 -22.57 2.01 -4.13
CA VAL A 28 -23.42 2.76 -5.07
C VAL A 28 -23.24 2.22 -6.49
N ARG A 29 -22.00 2.07 -6.96
CA ARG A 29 -21.71 1.55 -8.31
C ARG A 29 -22.11 0.09 -8.49
N ALA A 30 -21.94 -0.75 -7.46
CA ALA A 30 -22.37 -2.14 -7.48
C ALA A 30 -23.90 -2.25 -7.65
N ARG A 31 -24.65 -1.39 -6.94
CA ARG A 31 -26.11 -1.31 -7.07
C ARG A 31 -26.53 -0.82 -8.46
N MET A 32 -25.93 0.26 -8.97
CA MET A 32 -26.22 0.79 -10.31
C MET A 32 -25.99 -0.26 -11.41
N ARG A 33 -24.98 -1.13 -11.23
CA ARG A 33 -24.65 -2.24 -12.14
C ARG A 33 -25.45 -3.52 -11.87
N ARG A 34 -26.41 -3.50 -10.94
CA ARG A 34 -27.26 -4.65 -10.58
C ARG A 34 -26.46 -5.90 -10.23
N VAL A 35 -25.33 -5.74 -9.53
CA VAL A 35 -24.53 -6.87 -9.05
C VAL A 35 -25.37 -7.69 -8.07
N SER A 36 -25.60 -8.97 -8.38
CA SER A 36 -26.37 -9.88 -7.53
C SER A 36 -25.53 -10.40 -6.35
N GLY A 37 -26.20 -10.64 -5.22
CA GLY A 37 -25.59 -11.17 -4.00
C GLY A 37 -25.49 -10.16 -2.86
N PRO A 38 -25.09 -10.59 -1.65
CA PRO A 38 -24.86 -9.70 -0.53
C PRO A 38 -23.73 -8.70 -0.84
N PRO A 39 -23.77 -7.49 -0.26
CA PRO A 39 -22.70 -6.53 -0.42
C PRO A 39 -21.38 -7.12 0.10
N MET A 40 -20.29 -6.90 -0.64
CA MET A 40 -18.94 -7.32 -0.23
C MET A 40 -18.62 -6.74 1.16
N PRO A 41 -18.20 -7.53 2.15
CA PRO A 41 -17.82 -7.01 3.46
C PRO A 41 -16.66 -6.00 3.38
N MET A 42 -16.65 -5.00 4.28
CA MET A 42 -15.63 -3.94 4.30
C MET A 42 -14.19 -4.49 4.34
N GLY A 43 -13.92 -5.52 5.15
CA GLY A 43 -12.58 -6.11 5.24
C GLY A 43 -12.12 -6.74 3.92
N GLU A 44 -13.03 -7.39 3.19
CA GLU A 44 -12.71 -7.92 1.84
C GLU A 44 -12.48 -6.78 0.84
N PHE A 45 -13.28 -5.71 0.91
CA PHE A 45 -13.08 -4.53 0.08
C PHE A 45 -11.70 -3.90 0.32
N ARG A 46 -11.31 -3.68 1.58
CA ARG A 46 -9.99 -3.15 1.96
C ARG A 46 -8.85 -4.01 1.44
N ARG A 47 -8.93 -5.33 1.59
CA ARG A 47 -7.96 -6.28 1.00
C ARG A 47 -7.82 -6.09 -0.50
N ARG A 48 -8.93 -6.03 -1.24
CA ARG A 48 -8.88 -5.86 -2.71
C ARG A 48 -8.35 -4.49 -3.13
N VAL A 49 -8.68 -3.44 -2.38
CA VAL A 49 -8.14 -2.08 -2.60
C VAL A 49 -6.64 -2.05 -2.32
N ALA A 50 -6.17 -2.68 -1.25
CA ALA A 50 -4.76 -2.79 -0.91
C ALA A 50 -3.95 -3.46 -2.03
N VAL A 51 -4.42 -4.59 -2.53
CA VAL A 51 -3.80 -5.29 -3.68
C VAL A 51 -3.79 -4.41 -4.94
N ALA A 52 -4.91 -3.75 -5.24
CA ALA A 52 -4.99 -2.88 -6.41
C ALA A 52 -4.07 -1.65 -6.31
N ARG A 53 -3.95 -1.05 -5.11
CA ARG A 53 -3.09 0.11 -4.85
C ARG A 53 -1.60 -0.24 -4.85
N ALA A 54 -1.22 -1.47 -4.51
CA ALA A 54 0.16 -1.90 -4.59
C ALA A 54 0.71 -1.78 -6.03
N GLY A 55 -0.16 -1.94 -7.05
CA GLY A 55 0.20 -1.73 -8.45
C GLY A 55 1.30 -2.69 -8.90
N VAL A 56 1.13 -3.97 -8.62
CA VAL A 56 2.02 -5.05 -9.08
C VAL A 56 1.72 -5.43 -10.52
N ASP A 57 2.76 -5.67 -11.31
CA ASP A 57 2.63 -6.26 -12.65
C ASP A 57 2.22 -7.75 -12.57
N GLU A 58 1.86 -8.33 -13.72
CA GLU A 58 1.37 -9.71 -13.79
C GLU A 58 2.44 -10.74 -13.38
N GLU A 59 3.71 -10.46 -13.67
CA GLU A 59 4.84 -11.32 -13.29
C GLU A 59 5.00 -11.37 -11.77
N THR A 60 5.04 -10.20 -11.13
CA THR A 60 5.11 -10.05 -9.67
C THR A 60 3.91 -10.70 -9.03
N ALA A 61 2.70 -10.45 -9.56
CA ALA A 61 1.47 -11.01 -9.03
C ALA A 61 1.44 -12.55 -9.07
N ALA A 62 2.11 -13.16 -10.06
CA ALA A 62 2.24 -14.60 -10.20
C ALA A 62 3.37 -15.22 -9.36
N SER A 63 4.29 -14.41 -8.82
CA SER A 63 5.45 -14.89 -8.06
C SER A 63 5.05 -15.50 -6.70
N GLU A 64 5.81 -16.51 -6.26
CA GLU A 64 5.62 -17.13 -4.94
C GLU A 64 5.81 -16.11 -3.81
N GLY A 65 6.82 -15.24 -3.92
CA GLY A 65 7.06 -14.17 -2.95
C GLY A 65 5.85 -13.24 -2.77
N TRP A 66 5.13 -12.91 -3.85
CA TRP A 66 3.91 -12.12 -3.74
C TRP A 66 2.76 -12.90 -3.07
N GLN A 67 2.61 -14.19 -3.34
CA GLN A 67 1.61 -15.02 -2.67
C GLN A 67 1.90 -15.16 -1.16
N THR A 68 3.17 -15.25 -0.77
CA THR A 68 3.59 -15.21 0.62
C THR A 68 3.29 -13.85 1.25
N ALA A 69 3.58 -12.74 0.56
CA ALA A 69 3.26 -11.40 1.04
C ALA A 69 1.74 -11.22 1.28
N LEU A 70 0.90 -11.72 0.37
CA LEU A 70 -0.55 -11.72 0.56
C LEU A 70 -0.97 -12.52 1.81
N SER A 71 -0.36 -13.69 2.02
CA SER A 71 -0.64 -14.54 3.17
C SER A 71 -0.23 -13.88 4.49
N LEU A 72 0.96 -13.25 4.52
CA LEU A 72 1.44 -12.49 5.69
C LEU A 72 0.58 -11.26 5.97
N SER A 73 0.06 -10.59 4.94
CA SER A 73 -0.77 -9.39 5.12
C SER A 73 -2.05 -9.64 5.94
N VAL A 74 -2.54 -10.88 5.97
CA VAL A 74 -3.73 -11.25 6.78
C VAL A 74 -3.44 -11.14 8.28
N ARG A 75 -2.16 -11.17 8.70
CA ARG A 75 -1.75 -11.02 10.10
C ARG A 75 -1.79 -9.57 10.59
N VAL A 76 -1.82 -8.58 9.69
CA VAL A 76 -1.95 -7.17 10.04
C VAL A 76 -3.40 -6.71 9.95
N SER A 77 -3.75 -5.65 10.67
CA SER A 77 -5.09 -5.08 10.61
C SER A 77 -5.44 -4.62 9.19
N ASP A 78 -6.72 -4.72 8.81
CA ASP A 78 -7.18 -4.47 7.44
C ASP A 78 -6.81 -3.07 6.90
N ASP A 79 -6.68 -2.07 7.78
CA ASP A 79 -6.26 -0.71 7.46
C ASP A 79 -4.75 -0.56 7.19
N LEU A 80 -3.94 -1.55 7.60
CA LEU A 80 -2.48 -1.57 7.43
C LEU A 80 -2.01 -2.47 6.29
N GLN A 81 -2.88 -3.34 5.77
CA GLN A 81 -2.56 -4.26 4.67
C GLN A 81 -2.04 -3.54 3.42
N GLY A 82 -2.61 -2.39 3.08
CA GLY A 82 -2.15 -1.59 1.93
C GLY A 82 -0.70 -1.13 2.08
N VAL A 83 -0.33 -0.70 3.29
CA VAL A 83 1.04 -0.25 3.61
C VAL A 83 2.00 -1.43 3.60
N PHE A 84 1.60 -2.54 4.20
CA PHE A 84 2.40 -3.77 4.22
C PHE A 84 2.71 -4.25 2.80
N LEU A 85 1.69 -4.34 1.93
CA LEU A 85 1.85 -4.79 0.55
C LEU A 85 2.65 -3.81 -0.32
N LEU A 86 2.60 -2.50 -0.05
CA LEU A 86 3.47 -1.52 -0.69
C LEU A 86 4.95 -1.81 -0.41
N LEU A 87 5.30 -2.05 0.85
CA LEU A 87 6.66 -2.34 1.28
C LEU A 87 7.14 -3.70 0.75
N ALA A 88 6.29 -4.73 0.83
CA ALA A 88 6.60 -6.06 0.32
C ALA A 88 6.84 -6.04 -1.19
N LYS A 89 6.06 -5.26 -1.95
CA LYS A 89 6.33 -5.05 -3.38
C LYS A 89 7.73 -4.46 -3.59
N ALA A 90 8.05 -3.38 -2.89
CA ALA A 90 9.34 -2.71 -3.05
C ALA A 90 10.50 -3.68 -2.78
N ALA A 91 10.38 -4.53 -1.76
CA ALA A 91 11.38 -5.58 -1.48
C ALA A 91 11.47 -6.62 -2.60
N LEU A 92 10.35 -7.20 -3.04
CA LEU A 92 10.31 -8.22 -4.10
C LEU A 92 10.75 -7.71 -5.49
N ARG A 93 10.69 -6.40 -5.70
CA ARG A 93 11.14 -5.73 -6.92
C ARG A 93 12.51 -5.08 -6.78
N ASN A 94 13.14 -5.21 -5.61
CA ASN A 94 14.42 -4.57 -5.31
C ASN A 94 14.40 -3.06 -5.61
N GLU A 95 13.28 -2.40 -5.28
CA GLU A 95 13.05 -0.96 -5.40
C GLU A 95 13.54 -0.24 -4.13
N GLU A 96 13.82 1.06 -4.24
CA GLU A 96 14.14 1.90 -3.08
C GLU A 96 13.02 1.87 -2.03
N CYS A 97 13.39 1.84 -0.75
CA CYS A 97 12.42 1.87 0.34
C CYS A 97 11.52 3.10 0.20
N PRO A 98 10.17 2.93 0.18
CA PRO A 98 9.23 4.04 0.11
C PRO A 98 9.50 5.08 1.21
N SER A 99 9.33 6.37 0.90
CA SER A 99 9.45 7.47 1.87
C SER A 99 8.31 7.47 2.89
N ASP A 100 8.47 8.21 4.00
CA ASP A 100 7.41 8.37 5.00
C ASP A 100 6.16 9.03 4.40
N GLN A 101 6.32 9.88 3.39
CA GLN A 101 5.21 10.51 2.67
C GLN A 101 4.45 9.48 1.83
N ARG A 102 5.16 8.63 1.08
CA ARG A 102 4.54 7.57 0.27
C ARG A 102 3.82 6.54 1.14
N ILE A 103 4.41 6.17 2.27
CA ILE A 103 3.78 5.32 3.29
C ILE A 103 2.52 6.00 3.86
N ALA A 104 2.60 7.28 4.18
CA ALA A 104 1.46 8.06 4.70
C ALA A 104 0.30 8.09 3.70
N ARG A 105 0.59 8.33 2.41
CA ARG A 105 -0.40 8.29 1.32
C ARG A 105 -1.07 6.92 1.21
N ALA A 106 -0.30 5.84 1.25
CA ALA A 106 -0.85 4.48 1.20
C ALA A 106 -1.75 4.15 2.40
N TYR A 107 -1.46 4.72 3.57
CA TYR A 107 -2.29 4.63 4.78
C TYR A 107 -3.51 5.58 4.75
N GLY A 108 -3.56 6.55 3.84
CA GLY A 108 -4.61 7.59 3.80
C GLY A 108 -4.43 8.68 4.86
N THR A 109 -3.20 9.00 5.24
CA THR A 109 -2.86 10.10 6.15
C THR A 109 -1.85 11.07 5.53
N HIS A 110 -1.86 12.32 5.99
CA HIS A 110 -0.80 13.29 5.66
C HIS A 110 0.33 13.31 6.71
N SER A 111 0.24 12.48 7.76
CA SER A 111 1.21 12.47 8.86
C SER A 111 2.37 11.50 8.64
N ALA A 112 3.53 12.01 8.22
CA ALA A 112 4.78 11.25 8.13
C ALA A 112 5.16 10.56 9.46
N ARG A 113 4.88 11.22 10.60
CA ARG A 113 5.13 10.64 11.93
C ARG A 113 4.27 9.39 12.19
N ARG A 114 3.02 9.37 11.73
CA ARG A 114 2.18 8.16 11.84
C ARG A 114 2.73 7.05 10.94
N ALA A 115 3.11 7.38 9.71
CA ALA A 115 3.72 6.44 8.78
C ALA A 115 4.96 5.74 9.38
N ARG A 116 5.87 6.51 10.00
CA ARG A 116 7.06 5.96 10.66
C ARG A 116 6.73 4.97 11.78
N ARG A 117 5.65 5.21 12.53
CA ARG A 117 5.20 4.30 13.61
C ARG A 117 4.71 2.96 13.05
N LEU A 118 4.18 2.92 11.83
CA LEU A 118 3.70 1.68 11.21
C LEU A 118 4.84 0.69 10.97
N LEU A 119 6.02 1.20 10.63
CA LEU A 119 7.21 0.37 10.45
C LEU A 119 7.61 -0.32 11.75
N GLY A 120 7.64 0.43 12.87
CA GLY A 120 7.90 -0.15 14.20
C GLY A 120 6.84 -1.18 14.60
N TYR A 121 5.57 -0.94 14.27
CA TYR A 121 4.51 -1.94 14.49
C TYR A 121 4.77 -3.24 13.71
N PHE A 122 5.12 -3.17 12.43
CA PHE A 122 5.43 -4.38 11.65
C PHE A 122 6.66 -5.13 12.19
N GLU A 123 7.65 -4.39 12.67
CA GLU A 123 8.85 -4.97 13.30
C GLU A 123 8.52 -5.65 14.63
N GLU A 124 7.68 -5.04 15.48
CA GLU A 124 7.17 -5.66 16.70
C GLU A 124 6.36 -6.94 16.45
N GLN A 125 5.68 -7.04 15.29
CA GLN A 125 4.98 -8.26 14.86
C GLN A 125 5.93 -9.33 14.26
N GLY A 126 7.23 -9.02 14.16
CA GLY A 126 8.23 -9.89 13.54
C GLY A 126 8.05 -10.07 12.04
N LEU A 127 7.33 -9.16 11.38
CA LEU A 127 7.03 -9.24 9.94
C LEU A 127 8.13 -8.62 9.07
N VAL A 128 8.82 -7.62 9.62
CA VAL A 128 9.90 -6.91 8.94
C VAL A 128 11.05 -6.64 9.91
N VAL A 129 12.22 -6.35 9.36
CA VAL A 129 13.35 -5.76 10.08
C VAL A 129 13.68 -4.43 9.42
N VAL A 130 13.74 -3.35 10.20
CA VAL A 130 14.03 -2.01 9.70
C VAL A 130 15.45 -1.63 10.11
N HIS A 131 16.27 -1.28 9.13
CA HIS A 131 17.63 -0.83 9.40
C HIS A 131 18.03 0.30 8.45
N THR A 132 19.20 0.88 8.70
CA THR A 132 19.75 1.95 7.87
C THR A 132 21.09 1.55 7.30
N ASP A 133 21.36 1.95 6.05
CA ASP A 133 22.68 1.82 5.45
C ASP A 133 23.68 2.83 6.06
N PHE A 134 24.93 2.77 5.59
CA PHE A 134 26.00 3.69 6.03
C PHE A 134 25.74 5.16 5.66
N SER A 135 24.83 5.43 4.73
CA SER A 135 24.42 6.76 4.31
C SER A 135 23.16 7.26 5.04
N GLY A 136 22.63 6.49 5.98
CA GLY A 136 21.42 6.81 6.74
C GLY A 136 20.12 6.59 5.96
N LYS A 137 20.17 5.94 4.79
CA LYS A 137 18.98 5.55 4.03
C LYS A 137 18.35 4.31 4.65
N ARG A 138 17.02 4.24 4.63
CA ARG A 138 16.25 3.13 5.21
C ARG A 138 16.22 1.91 4.29
N ILE A 139 16.36 0.74 4.89
CA ILE A 139 16.13 -0.57 4.30
C ILE A 139 15.06 -1.27 5.15
N VAL A 140 14.11 -1.93 4.50
CA VAL A 140 13.12 -2.79 5.13
C VAL A 140 13.29 -4.21 4.56
N ALA A 141 13.70 -5.14 5.43
CA ALA A 141 13.86 -6.54 5.10
C ALA A 141 12.64 -7.35 5.55
N PHE A 142 12.23 -8.32 4.73
CA PHE A 142 11.15 -9.26 4.98
C PHE A 142 11.73 -10.67 5.10
N PRO A 143 12.01 -11.16 6.32
CA PRO A 143 12.66 -12.46 6.52
C PRO A 143 11.90 -13.61 5.86
N ASP A 144 10.56 -13.64 6.01
CA ASP A 144 9.69 -14.66 5.43
C ASP A 144 9.58 -14.59 3.89
N LEU A 145 10.02 -13.48 3.27
CA LEU A 145 10.07 -13.31 1.81
C LEU A 145 11.47 -13.49 1.24
N GLU A 146 12.49 -13.60 2.11
CA GLU A 146 13.91 -13.59 1.72
C GLU A 146 14.27 -12.42 0.80
N ALA A 147 13.65 -11.25 1.04
CA ALA A 147 13.78 -10.06 0.22
C ALA A 147 13.89 -8.79 1.07
N GLU A 148 14.56 -7.77 0.53
CA GLU A 148 14.69 -6.46 1.15
C GLU A 148 14.59 -5.35 0.11
N THR A 149 14.16 -4.16 0.54
CA THR A 149 14.17 -2.98 -0.31
C THR A 149 15.60 -2.50 -0.54
N GLN A 150 15.85 -1.79 -1.64
CA GLN A 150 17.06 -0.97 -1.75
C GLN A 150 17.03 0.21 -0.76
N PRO A 151 18.19 0.78 -0.38
CA PRO A 151 18.23 1.92 0.54
C PRO A 151 17.47 3.12 -0.03
N GLY A 152 16.44 3.59 0.68
CA GLY A 152 15.61 4.75 0.29
C GLY A 152 15.65 5.87 1.33
N ASP A 153 15.53 7.13 0.90
CA ASP A 153 15.47 8.28 1.81
C ASP A 153 14.07 8.39 2.46
N PRO A 154 13.95 8.25 3.80
CA PRO A 154 12.67 8.39 4.49
C PRO A 154 11.98 9.74 4.30
N ASN A 155 12.73 10.80 4.02
CA ASN A 155 12.23 12.17 3.93
C ASN A 155 12.03 12.64 2.48
N GLN A 156 12.27 11.78 1.49
CA GLN A 156 12.04 12.12 0.09
C GLN A 156 10.58 12.50 -0.14
N VAL A 157 10.38 13.67 -0.74
CA VAL A 157 9.09 14.12 -1.23
C VAL A 157 8.86 13.56 -2.64
N ASP A 158 7.73 12.91 -2.84
CA ASP A 158 7.38 12.33 -4.14
C ASP A 158 7.26 13.47 -5.18
N ALA A 159 7.90 13.31 -6.37
CA ALA A 159 8.02 14.36 -7.39
C ALA A 159 6.68 14.91 -7.94
N GLU A 160 5.56 14.26 -7.65
CA GLU A 160 4.20 14.71 -8.01
C GLU A 160 3.73 15.95 -7.21
N GLU A 161 4.45 16.40 -6.18
CA GLU A 161 4.17 17.66 -5.47
C GLU A 161 4.70 18.93 -6.16
N GLN A 162 5.40 18.80 -7.30
CA GLN A 162 5.80 19.96 -8.11
C GLN A 162 4.68 20.41 -9.06
N THR A 163 3.48 20.68 -8.54
CA THR A 163 2.63 21.69 -9.19
C THR A 163 3.07 23.02 -8.58
N PRO A 164 3.73 23.93 -9.31
CA PRO A 164 3.97 25.26 -8.78
C PRO A 164 2.60 25.84 -8.42
N SER A 165 2.47 26.30 -7.18
CA SER A 165 1.40 27.21 -6.77
C SER A 165 1.44 28.38 -7.75
N ALA A 166 0.60 28.30 -8.79
CA ALA A 166 0.38 29.40 -9.71
C ALA A 166 -0.26 30.50 -8.87
N ALA A 167 0.56 31.52 -8.59
CA ALA A 167 0.08 32.84 -8.27
C ALA A 167 -0.77 33.33 -9.44
N GLU A 168 -2.03 33.66 -9.14
CA GLU A 168 -2.71 34.89 -9.59
C GLU A 168 -3.96 35.11 -8.73
#